data_AF-A0A653FP36-F1
#
_entry.id   AF-A0A653FP36-F1
#
_cell.length_a   1.000
_cell.length_b   1.000
_cell.length_c   1.000
_cell.angle_alpha   90.00
_cell.angle_beta   90.00
_cell.angle_gamma   90.00
#
_symmetry.space_group_name_H-M   'P 1'
#
loop_
_entity.id
_entity.type
_entity.pdbx_description
1 polymer ?
#
loop_
_entity_poly.entity_id
_entity_poly.type
_entity_poly.pdbx_seq_one_letter_code
_entity_poly.pdbx_strand_id
1 'polypeptide(L)'
;MSERTKPNVWEYITYCYGRRLPDSMRDWVRNDLAGKGATVRLMVRMAIPALIILAPFWLIPTTLYVHISMTLPIFIPFVCFSHALNKVWRRHMLAKHGLNPGLVDELSRQKNAHIHQAYIEKYGPRSGPPSSHDI
;
A
#
# COMPACT_ATOMS: atom_id res chain seq x y z
N MET A 1 0.32 -25.18 22.68
CA MET A 1 -0.70 -24.63 21.74
C MET A 1 0.05 -24.04 20.56
N SER A 2 -0.20 -24.51 19.33
CA SER A 2 0.41 -23.91 18.14
C SER A 2 -0.20 -22.51 17.96
N GLU A 3 0.58 -21.45 18.14
CA GLU A 3 0.09 -20.10 17.93
C GLU A 3 -0.25 -19.89 16.45
N ARG A 4 -1.43 -19.30 16.19
CA ARG A 4 -1.91 -19.11 14.83
C ARG A 4 -1.16 -17.95 14.18
N THR A 5 -0.44 -18.23 13.09
CA THR A 5 0.43 -17.26 12.40
C THR A 5 -0.26 -16.49 11.26
N LYS A 6 -1.55 -16.74 11.00
CA LYS A 6 -2.33 -16.08 9.95
C LYS A 6 -3.66 -15.54 10.50
N PRO A 7 -4.11 -14.35 10.07
CA PRO A 7 -5.38 -13.78 10.49
C PRO A 7 -6.57 -14.52 9.86
N ASN A 8 -7.68 -14.60 10.60
CA ASN A 8 -8.97 -14.99 10.03
C ASN A 8 -9.53 -13.86 9.14
N VAL A 9 -10.55 -14.14 8.33
CA VAL A 9 -11.20 -13.19 7.42
C VAL A 9 -11.66 -11.92 8.15
N TRP A 10 -12.29 -12.05 9.32
CA TRP A 10 -12.72 -10.90 10.13
C TRP A 10 -11.56 -10.09 10.70
N GLU A 11 -10.51 -10.76 11.17
CA GLU A 11 -9.29 -10.11 11.68
C GLU A 11 -8.56 -9.39 10.54
N TYR A 12 -8.56 -9.97 9.34
CA TYR A 12 -7.99 -9.38 8.14
C TYR A 12 -8.76 -8.13 7.69
N ILE A 13 -10.10 -8.20 7.64
CA ILE A 13 -10.93 -7.04 7.27
C ILE A 13 -10.73 -5.91 8.27
N THR A 14 -10.85 -6.19 9.57
CA THR A 14 -10.67 -5.15 10.60
C THR A 14 -9.24 -4.61 10.61
N TYR A 15 -8.23 -5.43 10.33
CA TYR A 15 -6.85 -5.00 10.12
C TYR A 15 -6.71 -4.04 8.93
N CYS A 16 -7.36 -4.33 7.80
CA CYS A 16 -7.34 -3.44 6.62
C CYS A 16 -7.88 -2.04 6.96
N TYR A 17 -8.85 -1.96 7.88
CA TYR A 17 -9.42 -0.70 8.38
C TYR A 17 -8.71 -0.16 9.63
N GLY A 18 -7.53 -0.68 9.97
CA GLY A 18 -6.64 -0.12 10.98
C GLY A 18 -6.65 -0.82 12.34
N ARG A 19 -7.31 -1.97 12.52
CA ARG A 19 -7.19 -2.75 13.77
C ARG A 19 -5.79 -3.36 13.89
N ARG A 20 -5.23 -3.36 15.10
CA ARG A 20 -3.98 -4.07 15.40
C ARG A 20 -4.27 -5.57 15.53
N LEU A 21 -3.55 -6.38 14.76
CA LEU A 21 -3.48 -7.85 14.92
C LEU A 21 -2.63 -8.27 16.14
N PRO A 22 -2.88 -9.46 16.73
CA PRO A 22 -2.06 -10.01 17.81
C PRO A 22 -0.58 -10.15 17.45
N ASP A 23 0.29 -10.12 18.46
CA ASP A 23 1.75 -10.14 18.25
C ASP A 23 2.27 -11.46 17.66
N SER A 24 1.54 -12.56 17.83
CA SER A 24 1.79 -13.86 17.17
C SER A 24 1.75 -13.79 15.63
N MET A 25 1.12 -12.76 15.06
CA MET A 25 1.01 -12.55 13.61
C MET A 25 1.95 -11.45 13.08
N ARG A 26 2.91 -11.00 13.88
CA ARG A 26 3.79 -9.87 13.52
C ARG A 26 4.65 -10.14 12.28
N ASP A 27 5.07 -11.38 12.06
CA ASP A 27 5.79 -11.77 10.84
C ASP A 27 4.90 -11.75 9.59
N TRP A 28 3.62 -12.11 9.75
CA TRP A 28 2.65 -11.97 8.66
C TRP A 28 2.45 -10.49 8.32
N VAL A 29 2.29 -9.62 9.32
CA VAL A 29 2.15 -8.17 9.13
C VAL A 29 3.40 -7.57 8.48
N ARG A 30 4.59 -7.98 8.91
CA ARG A 30 5.87 -7.56 8.29
C ARG A 30 5.88 -7.91 6.79
N ASN A 31 5.54 -9.14 6.43
CA ASN A 31 5.50 -9.55 5.03
C ASN A 31 4.38 -8.87 4.23
N ASP A 32 3.26 -8.57 4.87
CA ASP A 32 2.16 -7.86 4.22
C ASP A 32 2.52 -6.40 3.92
N LEU A 33 3.09 -5.68 4.91
CA LEU A 33 3.41 -4.26 4.82
C LEU A 33 4.75 -3.97 4.15
N ALA A 34 5.73 -4.86 4.25
CA ALA A 34 7.08 -4.66 3.72
C ALA A 34 7.45 -5.65 2.58
N GLY A 35 6.57 -6.58 2.23
CA GLY A 35 6.83 -7.55 1.16
C GLY A 35 6.57 -7.01 -0.26
N LYS A 36 6.92 -7.83 -1.25
CA LYS A 36 6.66 -7.55 -2.68
C LYS A 36 5.15 -7.34 -2.90
N GLY A 37 4.81 -6.24 -3.58
CA GLY A 37 3.42 -5.88 -3.89
C GLY A 37 2.62 -5.25 -2.74
N ALA A 38 3.24 -4.91 -1.60
CA ALA A 38 2.56 -4.27 -0.47
C ALA A 38 1.78 -3.00 -0.87
N THR A 39 2.36 -2.16 -1.73
CA THR A 39 1.69 -0.98 -2.29
C THR A 39 0.42 -1.34 -3.05
N VAL A 40 0.49 -2.33 -3.94
CA VAL A 40 -0.67 -2.73 -4.75
C VAL A 40 -1.75 -3.34 -3.87
N ARG A 41 -1.38 -4.21 -2.90
CA ARG A 41 -2.34 -4.80 -1.95
C ARG A 41 -3.09 -3.72 -1.18
N LEU A 42 -2.41 -2.69 -0.70
CA LEU A 42 -3.08 -1.61 0.00
C LEU A 42 -3.94 -0.76 -0.95
N MET A 43 -3.47 -0.46 -2.15
CA MET A 43 -4.27 0.28 -3.13
C MET A 43 -5.58 -0.44 -3.46
N VAL A 44 -5.52 -1.76 -3.66
CA VAL A 44 -6.72 -2.58 -3.86
C VAL A 44 -7.62 -2.56 -2.63
N ARG A 45 -7.07 -2.71 -1.41
CA ARG A 45 -7.85 -2.66 -0.15
C ARG A 45 -8.59 -1.34 0.01
N MET A 46 -7.92 -0.23 -0.30
CA MET A 46 -8.55 1.09 -0.24
C MET A 46 -9.63 1.21 -1.32
N ALA A 47 -9.41 0.69 -2.53
CA ALA A 47 -10.39 0.77 -3.62
C ALA A 47 -11.69 0.00 -3.34
N ILE A 48 -11.68 -1.02 -2.47
CA ILE A 48 -12.86 -1.83 -2.15
C ILE A 48 -14.06 -0.97 -1.66
N PRO A 49 -13.93 -0.11 -0.64
CA PRO A 49 -14.99 0.83 -0.25
C PRO A 49 -15.59 1.63 -1.41
N ALA A 50 -14.74 2.17 -2.29
CA ALA A 50 -15.21 2.93 -3.45
C ALA A 50 -16.02 2.05 -4.41
N LEU A 51 -15.56 0.82 -4.68
CA LEU A 51 -16.28 -0.13 -5.52
C LEU A 51 -17.62 -0.55 -4.91
N ILE A 52 -17.69 -0.72 -3.59
CA ILE A 52 -18.96 -1.04 -2.90
C ILE A 52 -19.97 0.10 -3.07
N ILE A 53 -19.52 1.35 -2.97
CA ILE A 53 -20.38 2.53 -3.17
C ILE A 53 -20.79 2.67 -4.64
N LEU A 54 -19.90 2.36 -5.58
CA LEU A 54 -20.16 2.48 -7.01
C LEU A 54 -20.99 1.32 -7.58
N ALA A 55 -20.93 0.13 -6.99
CA ALA A 55 -21.59 -1.07 -7.52
C ALA A 55 -23.11 -0.94 -7.73
N PRO A 56 -23.90 -0.31 -6.82
CA PRO A 56 -25.33 -0.09 -7.05
C PRO A 56 -25.64 0.74 -8.29
N PHE A 57 -24.79 1.72 -8.64
CA PHE A 57 -24.99 2.56 -9.83
C PHE A 57 -24.92 1.76 -11.14
N TRP A 58 -24.25 0.61 -11.14
CA TRP A 58 -24.16 -0.29 -12.29
C TRP A 58 -25.38 -1.20 -12.46
N LEU A 59 -26.29 -1.26 -11.48
CA LEU A 59 -27.54 -2.01 -11.59
C LEU A 59 -28.62 -1.24 -12.36
N ILE A 60 -28.43 0.07 -12.55
CA ILE A 60 -29.34 0.90 -13.34
C ILE A 60 -29.06 0.63 -14.83
N PRO A 61 -30.07 0.28 -15.64
CA PRO A 61 -29.87 0.06 -17.07
C PRO A 61 -29.61 1.40 -17.77
N THR A 62 -28.35 1.76 -17.94
CA THR A 62 -27.91 2.95 -18.69
C THR A 62 -26.89 2.56 -19.76
N THR A 63 -26.47 3.53 -20.59
CA THR A 63 -25.40 3.28 -21.56
C THR A 63 -24.04 3.19 -20.86
N LEU A 64 -23.11 2.39 -21.40
CA LEU A 64 -21.74 2.28 -20.85
C LEU A 64 -21.04 3.64 -20.74
N TYR A 65 -21.31 4.55 -21.68
CA TYR A 65 -20.80 5.92 -21.64
C TYR A 65 -21.24 6.67 -20.38
N VAL A 66 -22.52 6.54 -20.01
CA VAL A 66 -23.09 7.20 -18.82
C VAL A 66 -22.53 6.60 -17.54
N HIS A 67 -22.35 5.27 -17.46
CA HIS A 67 -21.66 4.65 -16.32
C HIS A 67 -20.22 5.13 -16.16
N ILE A 68 -19.46 5.22 -17.24
CA ILE A 68 -18.06 5.66 -17.19
C ILE A 68 -17.96 7.14 -16.80
N SER A 69 -18.81 8.00 -17.36
CA SER A 69 -18.78 9.44 -17.08
C SER A 69 -19.17 9.79 -15.65
N MET A 70 -20.03 8.99 -15.00
CA MET A 70 -20.37 9.19 -13.58
C MET A 70 -19.35 8.56 -12.61
N THR A 71 -18.72 7.43 -13.00
CA THR A 71 -17.82 6.67 -12.12
C THR A 71 -16.39 7.19 -12.13
N LEU A 72 -15.86 7.59 -13.29
CA LEU A 72 -14.47 8.05 -13.42
C LEU A 72 -14.16 9.26 -12.54
N PRO A 73 -14.98 10.33 -12.49
CA PRO A 73 -14.69 11.50 -11.66
C PRO A 73 -14.60 11.18 -10.17
N ILE A 74 -15.32 10.15 -9.70
CA ILE A 74 -15.29 9.69 -8.30
C ILE A 74 -14.08 8.76 -8.09
N PHE A 75 -13.79 7.90 -9.06
CA PHE A 75 -12.74 6.88 -8.94
C PHE A 75 -11.32 7.46 -9.05
N ILE A 76 -11.10 8.44 -9.95
CA ILE A 76 -9.78 9.06 -10.16
C ILE A 76 -9.19 9.65 -8.87
N PRO A 77 -9.87 10.57 -8.14
CA PRO A 77 -9.33 11.11 -6.90
C PRO A 77 -9.10 10.01 -5.87
N PHE A 78 -9.95 8.98 -5.84
CA PHE A 78 -9.78 7.84 -4.95
C PHE A 78 -8.45 7.10 -5.18
N VAL A 79 -8.09 6.84 -6.43
CA VAL A 79 -6.80 6.24 -6.80
C VAL A 79 -5.63 7.14 -6.38
N CYS A 80 -5.73 8.44 -6.65
CA CYS A 80 -4.70 9.42 -6.27
C CYS A 80 -4.50 9.48 -4.74
N PHE A 81 -5.58 9.59 -3.97
CA PHE A 81 -5.53 9.57 -2.51
C PHE A 81 -4.98 8.25 -1.97
N SER A 82 -5.41 7.13 -2.55
CA SER A 82 -4.88 5.82 -2.15
C SER A 82 -3.37 5.72 -2.40
N HIS A 83 -2.87 6.27 -3.50
CA HIS A 83 -1.45 6.32 -3.79
C HIS A 83 -0.69 7.18 -2.77
N ALA A 84 -1.20 8.38 -2.48
CA ALA A 84 -0.59 9.32 -1.53
C ALA A 84 -0.59 8.78 -0.08
N LEU A 85 -1.71 8.22 0.37
CA LEU A 85 -1.87 7.70 1.74
C LEU A 85 -1.14 6.38 1.96
N ASN A 86 -0.81 5.65 0.90
CA ASN A 86 -0.21 4.32 1.02
C ASN A 86 1.09 4.33 1.84
N LYS A 87 1.96 5.32 1.62
CA LYS A 87 3.21 5.43 2.40
C LYS A 87 2.93 5.72 3.88
N VAL A 88 2.06 6.69 4.16
CA VAL A 88 1.70 7.12 5.53
C VAL A 88 1.05 5.97 6.31
N TRP A 89 0.07 5.31 5.70
CA TRP A 89 -0.66 4.22 6.33
C TRP A 89 0.24 3.02 6.63
N ARG A 90 1.11 2.61 5.69
CA ARG A 90 2.06 1.50 5.92
C ARG A 90 3.02 1.82 7.06
N ARG A 91 3.53 3.06 7.12
CA ARG A 91 4.41 3.53 8.20
C ARG A 91 3.70 3.54 9.55
N HIS A 92 2.46 4.03 9.59
CA HIS A 92 1.62 4.02 10.78
C HIS A 92 1.32 2.59 11.27
N MET A 93 0.96 1.68 10.36
CA MET A 93 0.67 0.30 10.73
C MET A 93 1.90 -0.45 11.22
N LEU A 94 3.08 -0.25 10.62
CA LEU A 94 4.32 -0.80 11.16
C LEU A 94 4.57 -0.31 12.59
N ALA A 95 4.45 1.00 12.83
CA ALA A 95 4.60 1.59 14.16
C ALA A 95 3.57 1.01 15.16
N LYS A 96 2.32 0.85 14.75
CA LYS A 96 1.24 0.25 15.57
C LYS A 96 1.54 -1.19 16.00
N HIS A 97 2.32 -1.90 15.20
CA HIS A 97 2.81 -3.26 15.46
C HIS A 97 4.21 -3.31 16.07
N GLY A 98 4.76 -2.17 16.50
CA GLY A 98 6.11 -2.05 17.07
C GLY A 98 7.23 -2.40 16.09
N LEU A 99 6.95 -2.47 14.79
CA LEU A 99 7.93 -2.75 13.74
C LEU A 99 8.61 -1.45 13.30
N ASN A 100 9.86 -1.57 12.80
CA ASN A 100 10.60 -0.42 12.29
C ASN A 100 9.83 0.23 11.12
N PRO A 101 9.39 1.49 11.24
CA PRO A 101 8.64 2.17 10.19
C PRO A 101 9.47 2.42 8.91
N GLY A 102 10.80 2.42 9.01
CA GLY A 102 11.73 2.55 7.87
C GLY A 102 11.74 1.36 6.91
N LEU A 103 11.13 0.22 7.28
CA LEU A 103 10.99 -0.95 6.40
C LEU A 103 10.20 -0.64 5.11
N VAL A 104 9.37 0.41 5.12
CA VAL A 104 8.65 0.87 3.92
C VAL A 104 9.62 1.38 2.85
N ASP A 105 10.65 2.11 3.28
CA ASP A 105 11.62 2.74 2.39
C ASP A 105 12.71 1.75 1.95
N GLU A 106 13.07 0.79 2.81
CA GLU A 106 14.07 -0.26 2.52
C GLU A 106 13.74 -1.05 1.24
N LEU A 107 12.49 -1.49 1.07
CA LEU A 107 12.08 -2.21 -0.14
C LEU A 107 12.11 -1.31 -1.39
N SER A 108 11.74 -0.03 -1.24
CA SER A 108 11.80 0.92 -2.35
C SER A 108 13.24 1.18 -2.77
N ARG A 109 14.16 1.28 -1.79
CA ARG A 109 15.60 1.37 -2.03
C ARG A 109 16.14 0.12 -2.73
N GLN A 110 15.82 -1.08 -2.25
CA GLN A 110 16.22 -2.33 -2.90
C GLN A 110 15.67 -2.44 -4.33
N LYS A 111 14.39 -2.10 -4.54
CA LYS A 111 13.80 -2.10 -5.88
C LYS A 111 14.50 -1.11 -6.79
N ASN A 112 14.87 0.07 -6.32
CA ASN A 112 15.52 1.11 -7.15
C ASN A 112 17.05 0.97 -7.20
N ALA A 113 17.64 0.01 -6.47
CA ALA A 113 19.08 -0.19 -6.42
C ALA A 113 19.68 -0.47 -7.81
N HIS A 114 18.99 -1.24 -8.65
CA HIS A 114 19.42 -1.49 -10.03
C HIS A 114 19.44 -0.20 -10.89
N ILE A 115 18.50 0.73 -10.65
CA ILE A 115 18.48 2.04 -11.32
C ILE A 115 19.65 2.90 -10.83
N HIS A 116 19.94 2.87 -9.52
CA HIS A 116 21.08 3.58 -8.96
C HIS A 116 22.41 3.01 -9.46
N GLN A 117 22.54 1.69 -9.57
CA GLN A 117 23.72 1.04 -10.15
C GLN A 117 23.91 1.42 -11.62
N ALA A 118 22.87 1.32 -12.45
CA ALA A 118 22.92 1.72 -13.85
C ALA A 118 23.25 3.22 -14.02
N TYR A 119 22.77 4.08 -13.12
CA TYR A 119 23.13 5.50 -13.10
C TYR A 119 24.61 5.71 -12.78
N ILE A 120 25.13 5.02 -11.75
CA ILE A 120 26.55 5.13 -11.34
C ILE A 120 27.47 4.63 -12.46
N GLU A 121 27.11 3.54 -13.14
CA GLU A 121 27.87 3.02 -14.27
C GLU A 121 27.92 4.02 -15.44
N LYS A 122 26.82 4.72 -15.71
CA LYS A 122 26.72 5.64 -16.85
C LYS A 122 27.27 7.04 -16.57
N TYR A 123 27.12 7.56 -15.36
CA TYR A 123 27.40 8.96 -15.02
C TYR A 123 28.40 9.15 -13.87
N GLY A 124 28.90 8.06 -13.28
CA GLY A 124 29.77 8.09 -12.12
C GLY A 124 29.03 8.27 -10.79
N PRO A 125 29.74 8.14 -9.65
CA PRO A 125 29.18 8.35 -8.32
C PRO A 125 28.66 9.80 -8.16
N ARG A 126 27.51 9.99 -7.52
CA ARG A 126 27.04 11.33 -7.15
C ARG A 126 28.04 11.96 -6.17
N SER A 127 28.58 13.13 -6.53
CA SER A 127 29.58 13.88 -5.73
C SER A 127 28.97 14.91 -4.77
N GLY A 128 27.65 14.88 -4.56
CA GLY A 128 26.94 15.81 -3.68
C GLY A 128 26.67 15.24 -2.27
N PRO A 129 26.34 16.10 -1.29
CA PRO A 129 25.89 15.65 0.03
C PRO A 129 24.65 14.73 -0.10
N PRO A 130 24.42 13.82 0.88
CA PRO A 130 23.25 12.95 0.87
C PRO A 130 21.98 13.77 0.66
N SER A 131 21.12 13.32 -0.27
CA SER A 131 19.83 13.98 -0.48
C SER A 131 19.03 13.92 0.81
N SER A 132 18.30 14.99 1.16
CA SER A 132 17.41 14.99 2.33
C SER A 132 16.34 13.89 2.28
N HIS A 133 16.13 13.26 1.12
CA HIS A 133 15.24 12.12 0.94
C HIS A 133 15.85 10.79 1.44
N ASP A 134 17.17 10.72 1.66
CA ASP A 134 17.88 9.49 2.05
C ASP A 134 17.94 9.25 3.57
N ILE A 135 17.61 10.27 4.38
CA ILE A 135 17.59 10.25 5.87
C ILE A 135 16.20 9.90 6.41
#